data_AF-A0A7V1HCG6-F1
#
_entry.id   AF-A0A7V1HCG6-F1
#
_cell.length_a   1.000
_cell.length_b   1.000
_cell.length_c   1.000
_cell.angle_alpha   90.00
_cell.angle_beta   90.00
_cell.angle_gamma   90.00
#
_symmetry.space_group_name_H-M   'P 1'
#
loop_
_entity.id
_entity.type
_entity.pdbx_description
1 polymer ?
#
loop_
_entity_poly.entity_id
_entity_poly.type
_entity_poly.pdbx_seq_one_letter_code
_entity_poly.pdbx_strand_id
1 'polypeptide(L)'
;MKKSISLEKIGFYVADSKFFKEFKQEYPEIESNSYLILKEWEIIRDSKDIKRDLSLLEQYEKEIGQPYLWNALVADRRIYFGKKYAYDQDYKPRFSHERMLSILQEGLKRIEVFFDEIQPSFIVSFQCNTIGDYLSYLFARARNIPILNLRPTRIRNYFYCGETVMEPSDHLQEMYEQFLKYGIDTSLKDEAAKYLQQVQKAHAMYEGVVLSSNKPPGMVNSKKKPFNLLKLKSLLDLLIGEYKFRFGEYRDDNHISSYIGHFVGQRIIRPWRARMMERRFRNLYVRSKDLPLLNYAFFPLHTEPEVTLSVYSKPYRNQIEAAR
;
A
#
# COMPACT_ATOMS: atom_id res chain seq x y z
N MET A 1 32.34 16.44 -7.58
CA MET A 1 31.68 17.14 -6.43
C MET A 1 30.17 17.01 -6.60
N LYS A 2 29.49 16.18 -5.81
CA LYS A 2 28.02 16.21 -5.75
C LYS A 2 27.64 17.52 -5.05
N LYS A 3 27.08 18.50 -5.76
CA LYS A 3 26.41 19.64 -5.12
C LYS A 3 25.37 19.05 -4.17
N SER A 4 25.49 19.29 -2.86
CA SER A 4 24.39 18.97 -1.95
C SER A 4 23.18 19.78 -2.40
N ILE A 5 22.06 19.12 -2.63
CA ILE A 5 20.80 19.81 -2.88
C ILE A 5 20.48 20.56 -1.60
N SER A 6 20.53 21.90 -1.64
CA SER A 6 20.09 22.73 -0.52
C SER A 6 18.57 22.73 -0.54
N LEU A 7 17.96 22.16 0.48
CA LEU A 7 16.52 22.15 0.67
C LEU A 7 16.18 23.26 1.65
N GLU A 8 15.39 24.24 1.22
CA GLU A 8 15.03 25.41 2.03
C GLU A 8 13.80 25.16 2.90
N LYS A 9 12.76 24.55 2.33
CA LYS A 9 11.50 24.22 3.01
C LYS A 9 11.11 22.78 2.72
N ILE A 10 10.85 22.01 3.78
CA ILE A 10 10.58 20.58 3.70
C ILE A 10 9.23 20.28 4.34
N GLY A 11 8.40 19.54 3.59
CA GLY A 11 7.11 19.06 4.04
C GLY A 11 7.06 17.54 4.10
N PHE A 12 6.42 16.99 5.12
CA PHE A 12 6.12 15.57 5.24
C PHE A 12 4.61 15.33 5.30
N TYR A 13 4.12 14.53 4.35
CA TYR A 13 2.85 13.85 4.50
C TYR A 13 3.07 12.53 5.24
N VAL A 14 2.32 12.28 6.32
CA VAL A 14 2.52 11.11 7.18
C VAL A 14 1.21 10.38 7.37
N ALA A 15 1.21 9.10 7.01
CA ALA A 15 -0.01 8.31 6.91
C ALA A 15 -0.25 7.37 8.11
N ASP A 16 0.80 6.86 8.74
CA ASP A 16 0.71 5.92 9.86
C ASP A 16 1.13 6.56 11.19
N SER A 17 0.18 6.72 12.12
CA SER A 17 0.42 7.38 13.40
C SER A 17 1.32 6.58 14.35
N LYS A 18 1.30 5.24 14.25
CA LYS A 18 2.10 4.39 15.11
C LYS A 18 3.58 4.49 14.71
N PHE A 19 3.88 4.32 13.42
CA PHE A 19 5.25 4.48 12.93
C PHE A 19 5.76 5.90 13.16
N PHE A 20 4.93 6.92 12.95
CA PHE A 20 5.32 8.31 13.23
C PHE A 20 5.69 8.51 14.70
N LYS A 21 4.93 7.92 15.62
CA LYS A 21 5.21 8.01 17.06
C LYS A 21 6.53 7.35 17.44
N GLU A 22 6.83 6.19 16.86
CA GLU A 22 8.11 5.49 17.06
C GLU A 22 9.26 6.33 16.46
N PHE A 23 9.10 6.82 15.23
CA PHE A 23 10.07 7.68 14.55
C PHE A 23 10.37 8.95 15.35
N LYS A 24 9.34 9.62 15.87
CA LYS A 24 9.48 10.83 16.70
C LYS A 24 10.30 10.58 17.98
N GLN A 25 10.27 9.38 18.55
CA GLN A 25 11.08 9.07 19.74
C GLN A 25 12.58 9.06 19.42
N GLU A 26 12.94 8.66 18.21
CA GLU A 26 14.32 8.63 17.73
C GLU A 26 14.75 9.98 17.13
N TYR A 27 13.80 10.68 16.47
CA TYR A 27 14.02 11.94 15.75
C TYR A 27 13.00 13.01 16.20
N PRO A 28 13.10 13.54 17.44
CA PRO A 28 12.14 14.51 17.97
C PRO A 28 12.09 15.83 17.20
N GLU A 29 13.16 16.18 16.48
CA GLU A 29 13.26 17.36 15.62
C GLU A 29 12.28 17.36 14.43
N ILE A 30 11.66 16.21 14.12
CA ILE A 30 10.64 16.13 13.07
C ILE A 30 9.45 17.05 13.34
N GLU A 31 9.13 17.31 14.60
CA GLU A 31 8.10 18.27 15.02
C GLU A 31 8.67 19.65 15.43
N SER A 32 9.93 19.93 15.10
CA SER A 32 10.46 21.29 15.20
C SER A 32 9.85 22.19 14.13
N ASN A 33 9.99 23.51 14.30
CA ASN A 33 9.55 24.51 13.31
C ASN A 33 10.29 24.43 11.96
N SER A 34 11.21 23.47 11.79
CA SER A 34 11.99 23.27 10.56
C SER A 34 11.21 22.49 9.49
N TYR A 35 10.15 21.78 9.87
CA TYR A 35 9.37 20.92 8.98
C TYR A 35 7.88 21.24 9.06
N LEU A 36 7.20 21.20 7.92
CA LEU A 36 5.74 21.21 7.89
C LEU A 36 5.23 19.77 7.83
N ILE A 37 4.32 19.38 8.71
CA ILE A 37 3.81 18.01 8.76
C ILE A 37 2.30 18.01 8.55
N LEU A 38 1.83 17.22 7.59
CA LEU A 38 0.43 16.90 7.41
C LEU A 38 0.18 15.42 7.77
N LYS A 39 -0.72 15.20 8.73
CA LYS A 39 -1.01 13.87 9.29
C LYS A 39 -2.33 13.33 8.76
N GLU A 40 -2.31 12.15 8.12
CA GLU A 40 -3.52 11.56 7.51
C GLU A 40 -4.62 11.26 8.54
N TRP A 41 -4.26 10.74 9.71
CA TRP A 41 -5.24 10.43 10.75
C TRP A 41 -6.00 11.66 11.26
N GLU A 42 -5.46 12.87 11.09
CA GLU A 42 -6.16 14.12 11.41
C GLU A 42 -7.20 14.45 10.34
N ILE A 43 -6.92 14.21 9.06
CA ILE A 43 -7.91 14.29 7.97
C ILE A 43 -9.08 13.32 8.24
N ILE A 44 -8.77 12.08 8.63
CA ILE A 44 -9.79 11.07 8.93
C ILE A 44 -10.59 11.42 10.20
N ARG A 45 -9.95 11.99 11.22
CA ARG A 45 -10.62 12.44 12.45
C ARG A 45 -11.55 13.61 12.16
N ASP A 46 -11.02 14.67 11.55
CA ASP A 46 -11.69 15.97 11.47
C ASP A 46 -12.81 15.97 10.44
N SER A 47 -12.73 15.10 9.44
CA SER A 47 -13.86 14.91 8.51
C SER A 47 -15.15 14.45 9.19
N LYS A 48 -15.14 13.91 10.43
CA LYS A 48 -16.34 13.32 11.09
C LYS A 48 -17.47 14.31 11.24
N ASP A 49 -17.11 15.55 11.54
CA ASP A 49 -18.03 16.61 11.89
C ASP A 49 -18.27 17.56 10.70
N ILE A 50 -17.66 17.25 9.54
CA ILE A 50 -17.78 18.04 8.33
C ILE A 50 -19.01 17.62 7.53
N LYS A 51 -19.92 18.59 7.38
CA LYS A 51 -20.97 18.51 6.36
C LYS A 51 -20.33 18.62 4.98
N ARG A 52 -20.58 17.62 4.14
CA ARG A 52 -20.10 17.63 2.75
C ARG A 52 -20.68 18.81 1.98
N ASP A 53 -19.82 19.44 1.20
CA ASP A 53 -20.11 20.51 0.27
C ASP A 53 -19.87 19.96 -1.15
N LEU A 54 -20.97 19.62 -1.82
CA LEU A 54 -20.88 19.03 -3.16
C LEU A 54 -20.41 20.05 -4.20
N SER A 55 -20.71 21.33 -4.01
CA SER A 55 -20.29 22.39 -4.92
C SER A 55 -18.78 22.56 -4.87
N LEU A 56 -18.20 22.54 -3.67
CA LEU A 56 -16.75 22.57 -3.49
C LEU A 56 -16.06 21.34 -4.10
N LEU A 57 -16.62 20.15 -3.86
CA LEU A 57 -16.09 18.92 -4.46
C LEU A 57 -16.16 18.96 -5.99
N GLU A 58 -17.24 19.49 -6.56
CA GLU A 58 -17.38 19.67 -8.01
C GLU A 58 -16.36 20.67 -8.57
N GLN A 59 -16.02 21.72 -7.80
CA GLN A 59 -14.96 22.64 -8.16
C GLN A 59 -13.60 21.93 -8.24
N TYR A 60 -13.19 21.22 -7.18
CA TYR A 60 -11.94 20.46 -7.21
C TYR A 60 -11.94 19.38 -8.30
N GLU A 61 -13.09 18.75 -8.56
CA GLU A 61 -13.23 17.78 -9.64
C GLU A 61 -12.90 18.39 -11.00
N LYS A 62 -13.36 19.62 -11.27
CA LYS A 62 -13.05 20.35 -12.50
C LYS A 62 -11.59 20.81 -12.58
N GLU A 63 -11.02 21.23 -11.45
CA GLU A 63 -9.67 21.80 -11.41
C GLU A 63 -8.57 20.73 -11.48
N ILE A 64 -8.73 19.64 -10.72
CA ILE A 64 -7.67 18.62 -10.56
C ILE A 64 -8.16 17.18 -10.74
N GLY A 65 -9.47 16.95 -10.89
CA GLY A 65 -10.05 15.62 -11.06
C GLY A 65 -9.65 15.02 -12.40
N GLN A 66 -8.73 14.06 -12.40
CA GLN A 66 -8.34 13.33 -13.60
C GLN A 66 -8.10 11.82 -13.35
N PRO A 67 -8.92 10.93 -13.95
CA PRO A 67 -10.20 11.21 -14.59
C PRO A 67 -11.27 11.70 -13.59
N TYR A 68 -11.19 11.24 -12.33
CA TYR A 68 -12.11 11.66 -11.27
C TYR A 68 -11.44 11.66 -9.88
N LEU A 69 -11.88 12.52 -8.95
CA LEU A 69 -11.33 12.57 -7.58
C LEU A 69 -11.58 11.29 -6.78
N TRP A 70 -12.67 10.58 -7.09
CA TRP A 70 -13.02 9.32 -6.42
C TRP A 70 -11.89 8.27 -6.46
N ASN A 71 -11.00 8.38 -7.45
CA ASN A 71 -9.84 7.52 -7.55
C ASN A 71 -8.88 7.64 -6.37
N ALA A 72 -8.80 8.79 -5.70
CA ALA A 72 -7.99 8.94 -4.50
C ALA A 72 -8.49 8.04 -3.36
N LEU A 73 -9.81 7.86 -3.25
CA LEU A 73 -10.42 6.96 -2.28
C LEU A 73 -10.17 5.49 -2.64
N VAL A 74 -10.24 5.13 -3.92
CA VAL A 74 -10.02 3.76 -4.40
C VAL A 74 -8.55 3.34 -4.29
N ALA A 75 -7.62 4.27 -4.53
CA ALA A 75 -6.20 4.06 -4.34
C ALA A 75 -5.89 3.62 -2.90
N ASP A 76 -6.62 4.19 -1.93
CA ASP A 76 -6.50 3.82 -0.52
C ASP A 76 -7.49 2.74 -0.10
N ARG A 77 -7.03 1.49 -0.18
CA ARG A 77 -7.78 0.32 0.29
C ARG A 77 -8.22 0.40 1.76
N ARG A 78 -7.53 1.15 2.63
CA ARG A 78 -7.88 1.30 4.06
C ARG A 78 -9.14 2.14 4.24
N ILE A 79 -9.42 3.00 3.26
CA ILE A 79 -10.63 3.82 3.19
C ILE A 79 -11.71 3.07 2.43
N TYR A 80 -11.38 2.54 1.24
CA TYR A 80 -12.36 1.94 0.34
C TYR A 80 -12.91 0.59 0.82
N PHE A 81 -12.06 -0.26 1.41
CA PHE A 81 -12.46 -1.57 1.92
C PHE A 81 -12.78 -1.56 3.42
N GLY A 82 -13.11 -2.73 3.95
CA GLY A 82 -13.49 -2.92 5.33
C GLY A 82 -12.34 -2.89 6.32
N LYS A 83 -12.69 -2.85 7.61
CA LYS A 83 -11.72 -2.76 8.73
C LYS A 83 -10.76 -3.95 8.80
N LYS A 84 -11.09 -5.07 8.14
CA LYS A 84 -10.27 -6.28 8.11
C LYS A 84 -9.35 -6.37 6.90
N TYR A 85 -9.26 -5.31 6.07
CA TYR A 85 -8.48 -5.30 4.82
C TYR A 85 -7.07 -5.89 4.95
N ALA A 86 -6.41 -5.73 6.11
CA ALA A 86 -5.05 -6.21 6.35
C ALA A 86 -4.95 -7.73 6.52
N TYR A 87 -6.04 -8.42 6.88
CA TYR A 87 -6.01 -9.85 7.22
C TYR A 87 -7.18 -10.67 6.70
N ASP A 88 -8.16 -10.07 6.07
CA ASP A 88 -9.27 -10.74 5.38
C ASP A 88 -9.65 -9.95 4.11
N GLN A 89 -10.25 -10.64 3.13
CA GLN A 89 -10.86 -9.99 1.97
C GLN A 89 -12.22 -9.40 2.41
N ASP A 90 -12.20 -8.17 2.90
CA ASP A 90 -13.36 -7.49 3.46
C ASP A 90 -13.85 -6.38 2.52
N TYR A 91 -14.71 -6.74 1.57
CA TYR A 91 -15.25 -5.81 0.58
C TYR A 91 -16.33 -4.87 1.14
N LYS A 92 -16.75 -5.04 2.39
CA LYS A 92 -17.73 -4.14 3.02
C LYS A 92 -17.02 -2.87 3.48
N PRO A 93 -17.28 -1.69 2.88
CA PRO A 93 -16.51 -0.48 3.19
C PRO A 93 -16.54 -0.10 4.67
N ARG A 94 -15.40 0.36 5.21
CA ARG A 94 -15.28 0.86 6.59
C ARG A 94 -16.12 2.12 6.81
N PHE A 95 -16.25 2.94 5.77
CA PHE A 95 -16.91 4.24 5.80
C PHE A 95 -18.13 4.22 4.86
N SER A 96 -19.18 4.99 5.19
CA SER A 96 -20.25 5.25 4.23
C SER A 96 -19.72 6.14 3.09
N HIS A 97 -20.37 6.14 1.92
CA HIS A 97 -20.00 7.04 0.83
C HIS A 97 -20.02 8.51 1.26
N GLU A 98 -21.01 8.88 2.08
CA GLU A 98 -21.14 10.21 2.68
C GLU A 98 -19.90 10.59 3.49
N ARG A 99 -19.42 9.65 4.31
CA ARG A 99 -18.20 9.79 5.11
C ARG A 99 -16.95 9.87 4.22
N MET A 100 -16.89 9.06 3.16
CA MET A 100 -15.79 9.10 2.20
C MET A 100 -15.70 10.44 1.47
N LEU A 101 -16.83 11.04 1.10
CA LEU A 101 -16.86 12.38 0.52
C LEU A 101 -16.37 13.44 1.52
N SER A 102 -16.75 13.36 2.80
CA SER A 102 -16.19 14.26 3.82
C SER A 102 -14.68 14.06 4.00
N ILE A 103 -14.17 12.83 3.94
CA ILE A 103 -12.72 12.54 3.98
C ILE A 103 -12.02 13.16 2.76
N LEU A 104 -12.58 12.97 1.57
CA LEU A 104 -12.05 13.52 0.33
C LEU A 104 -12.00 15.05 0.38
N GLN A 105 -13.08 15.70 0.81
CA GLN A 105 -13.15 17.15 0.96
C GLN A 105 -12.09 17.68 1.93
N GLU A 106 -11.95 17.06 3.09
CA GLU A 106 -10.96 17.49 4.09
C GLU A 106 -9.53 17.25 3.60
N GLY A 107 -9.30 16.13 2.92
CA GLY A 107 -8.01 15.82 2.30
C GLY A 107 -7.62 16.85 1.24
N LEU A 108 -8.56 17.22 0.36
CA LEU A 108 -8.35 18.25 -0.66
C LEU A 108 -7.95 19.59 -0.03
N LYS A 109 -8.75 20.08 0.92
CA LYS A 109 -8.50 21.35 1.61
C LYS A 109 -7.13 21.38 2.28
N ARG A 110 -6.78 20.35 3.05
CA ARG A 110 -5.52 20.34 3.80
C ARG A 110 -4.31 20.20 2.91
N ILE A 111 -4.41 19.37 1.86
CA ILE A 111 -3.30 19.19 0.93
C ILE A 111 -3.09 20.46 0.11
N GLU A 112 -4.16 21.14 -0.30
CA GLU A 112 -4.04 22.45 -0.96
C GLU A 112 -3.30 23.46 -0.09
N VAL A 113 -3.75 23.65 1.17
CA VAL A 113 -3.07 24.54 2.13
C VAL A 113 -1.62 24.12 2.34
N PHE A 114 -1.36 22.83 2.47
CA PHE A 114 0.00 22.29 2.63
C PHE A 114 0.89 22.63 1.42
N PHE A 115 0.36 22.52 0.20
CA PHE A 115 1.07 22.91 -1.02
C PHE A 115 1.28 24.42 -1.11
N ASP A 116 0.29 25.23 -0.72
CA ASP A 116 0.38 26.69 -0.73
C ASP A 116 1.42 27.19 0.27
N GLU A 117 1.50 26.55 1.43
CA GLU A 117 2.50 26.88 2.44
C GLU A 117 3.89 26.45 1.99
N ILE A 118 4.09 25.19 1.56
CA ILE A 118 5.42 24.67 1.21
C ILE A 118 5.94 25.26 -0.11
N GLN A 119 5.05 25.47 -1.08
CA GLN A 119 5.40 25.78 -2.46
C GLN A 119 6.46 24.82 -3.03
N PRO A 120 6.19 23.49 -3.06
CA PRO A 120 7.20 22.51 -3.40
C PRO A 120 7.64 22.65 -4.86
N SER A 121 8.95 22.59 -5.10
CA SER A 121 9.53 22.54 -6.45
C SER A 121 9.60 21.13 -7.02
N PHE A 122 9.48 20.10 -6.17
CA PHE A 122 9.33 18.70 -6.55
C PHE A 122 8.71 17.91 -5.40
N ILE A 123 8.18 16.72 -5.69
CA ILE A 123 7.61 15.81 -4.70
C ILE A 123 8.28 14.44 -4.83
N VAL A 124 8.51 13.80 -3.69
CA VAL A 124 8.91 12.39 -3.62
C VAL A 124 7.78 11.62 -2.95
N SER A 125 7.27 10.60 -3.62
CA SER A 125 6.22 9.72 -3.09
C SER A 125 6.64 8.25 -3.19
N PHE A 126 5.87 7.35 -2.57
CA PHE A 126 6.19 5.92 -2.58
C PHE A 126 4.96 5.08 -2.92
N GLN A 127 4.99 4.38 -4.07
CA GLN A 127 3.94 3.47 -4.56
C GLN A 127 2.54 4.05 -4.75
N CYS A 128 2.25 5.26 -4.26
CA CYS A 128 0.96 5.93 -4.31
C CYS A 128 -0.20 5.06 -3.80
N ASN A 129 -0.07 4.54 -2.58
CA ASN A 129 -1.11 3.67 -2.00
C ASN A 129 -2.03 4.37 -1.00
N THR A 130 -1.70 5.59 -0.56
CA THR A 130 -2.51 6.39 0.37
C THR A 130 -3.38 7.41 -0.36
N ILE A 131 -4.43 7.90 0.31
CA ILE A 131 -5.24 9.00 -0.24
C ILE A 131 -4.38 10.26 -0.44
N GLY A 132 -3.48 10.56 0.49
CA GLY A 132 -2.66 11.77 0.39
C GLY A 132 -1.60 11.69 -0.69
N ASP A 133 -0.99 10.53 -0.95
CA ASP A 133 -0.08 10.37 -2.09
C ASP A 133 -0.82 10.69 -3.40
N TYR A 134 -2.03 10.14 -3.55
CA TYR A 134 -2.81 10.32 -4.78
C TYR A 134 -3.28 11.77 -4.93
N LEU A 135 -3.79 12.39 -3.87
CA LEU A 135 -4.20 13.80 -3.90
C LEU A 135 -3.01 14.73 -4.13
N SER A 136 -1.87 14.48 -3.48
CA SER A 136 -0.64 15.25 -3.71
C SER A 136 -0.19 15.15 -5.16
N TYR A 137 -0.31 13.97 -5.78
CA TYR A 137 -0.06 13.82 -7.21
C TYR A 137 -1.02 14.65 -8.08
N LEU A 138 -2.31 14.69 -7.76
CA LEU A 138 -3.28 15.50 -8.52
C LEU A 138 -2.94 17.00 -8.43
N PHE A 139 -2.65 17.50 -7.23
CA PHE A 139 -2.23 18.90 -7.04
C PHE A 139 -0.89 19.20 -7.74
N ALA A 140 0.09 18.31 -7.63
CA ALA A 140 1.38 18.46 -8.28
C ALA A 140 1.22 18.57 -9.80
N ARG A 141 0.43 17.68 -10.39
CA ARG A 141 0.14 17.72 -11.83
C ARG A 141 -0.55 19.02 -12.23
N ALA A 142 -1.62 19.42 -11.52
CA ALA A 142 -2.35 20.65 -11.81
C ALA A 142 -1.47 21.91 -11.74
N ARG A 143 -0.44 21.87 -10.88
CA ARG A 143 0.52 22.96 -10.67
C ARG A 143 1.83 22.78 -11.46
N ASN A 144 1.94 21.77 -12.32
CA ASN A 144 3.15 21.42 -13.07
C ASN A 144 4.40 21.20 -12.19
N ILE A 145 4.22 20.59 -11.02
CA ILE A 145 5.28 20.23 -10.07
C ILE A 145 5.75 18.80 -10.38
N PRO A 146 7.06 18.59 -10.65
CA PRO A 146 7.61 17.25 -10.87
C PRO A 146 7.40 16.32 -9.68
N ILE A 147 7.08 15.05 -9.97
CA ILE A 147 6.96 14.00 -8.96
C ILE A 147 7.95 12.88 -9.26
N LEU A 148 8.57 12.35 -8.20
CA LEU A 148 9.38 11.15 -8.19
C LEU A 148 8.65 10.09 -7.37
N ASN A 149 7.82 9.29 -8.04
CA ASN A 149 7.10 8.20 -7.40
C ASN A 149 8.01 6.97 -7.33
N LEU A 150 8.60 6.74 -6.16
CA LEU A 150 9.51 5.64 -5.90
C LEU A 150 8.78 4.31 -5.91
N ARG A 151 9.31 3.37 -6.70
CA ARG A 151 8.75 2.02 -6.85
C ARG A 151 9.83 0.96 -6.82
N PRO A 152 9.65 -0.12 -6.05
CA PRO A 152 10.61 -1.22 -6.05
C PRO A 152 10.52 -1.98 -7.38
N THR A 153 11.68 -2.24 -7.98
CA THR A 153 11.78 -3.00 -9.24
C THR A 153 11.54 -4.50 -9.06
N ARG A 154 11.51 -4.98 -7.80
CA ARG A 154 11.61 -6.41 -7.42
C ARG A 154 12.90 -7.10 -7.92
N ILE A 155 13.87 -6.31 -8.38
CA ILE A 155 15.21 -6.73 -8.78
C ILE A 155 16.17 -6.21 -7.71
N ARG A 156 16.63 -7.09 -6.82
CA ARG A 156 17.47 -6.70 -5.66
C ARG A 156 16.79 -5.54 -4.91
N ASN A 157 17.55 -4.58 -4.37
CA ASN A 157 17.02 -3.40 -3.70
C ASN A 157 16.99 -2.16 -4.61
N TYR A 158 16.82 -2.35 -5.92
CA TYR A 158 16.70 -1.23 -6.85
C TYR A 158 15.30 -0.64 -6.79
N PHE A 159 15.27 0.69 -6.76
CA PHE A 159 14.09 1.50 -6.99
C PHE A 159 14.25 2.23 -8.31
N TYR A 160 13.12 2.51 -8.93
CA TYR A 160 13.05 3.49 -9.99
C TYR A 160 12.07 4.59 -9.59
N CYS A 161 12.22 5.75 -10.21
CA CYS A 161 11.38 6.92 -9.96
C CYS A 161 10.45 7.10 -11.15
N GLY A 162 9.16 6.87 -10.96
CA GLY A 162 8.15 7.17 -11.98
C GLY A 162 7.75 8.64 -11.96
N GLU A 163 7.48 9.19 -13.15
CA GLU A 163 7.01 10.56 -13.39
C GLU A 163 5.54 10.74 -13.06
N THR A 164 4.81 9.63 -12.90
CA THR A 164 3.39 9.63 -12.57
C THR A 164 3.06 8.54 -11.55
N VAL A 165 1.81 8.53 -11.09
CA VAL A 165 1.28 7.41 -10.28
C VAL A 165 0.82 6.24 -11.12
N MET A 166 0.90 6.29 -12.46
CA MET A 166 0.50 5.22 -13.37
C MET A 166 1.68 4.34 -13.81
N GLU A 167 1.39 3.15 -14.30
CA GLU A 167 2.36 2.21 -14.88
C GLU A 167 1.98 1.89 -16.33
N PRO A 168 2.97 1.63 -17.22
CA PRO A 168 4.41 1.80 -16.99
C PRO A 168 4.82 3.28 -16.83
N SER A 169 6.04 3.53 -16.34
CA SER A 169 6.67 4.87 -16.45
C SER A 169 7.03 5.15 -17.91
N ASP A 170 6.81 6.38 -18.36
CA ASP A 170 7.12 6.82 -19.73
C ASP A 170 8.62 6.63 -20.03
N HIS A 171 9.49 7.01 -19.10
CA HIS A 171 10.93 6.81 -19.24
C HIS A 171 11.32 5.33 -19.37
N LEU A 172 10.69 4.46 -18.57
CA LEU A 172 10.94 3.01 -18.68
C LEU A 172 10.46 2.46 -20.02
N GLN A 173 9.31 2.92 -20.50
CA GLN A 173 8.78 2.52 -21.79
C GLN A 173 9.69 2.96 -22.94
N GLU A 174 10.12 4.23 -22.95
CA GLU A 174 11.05 4.76 -23.93
C GLU A 174 12.37 3.98 -23.96
N MET A 175 12.92 3.69 -22.77
CA MET A 175 14.14 2.88 -22.66
C MET A 175 13.97 1.47 -23.20
N TYR A 176 12.82 0.83 -22.94
CA TYR A 176 12.49 -0.48 -23.47
C TYR A 176 12.38 -0.46 -25.00
N GLU A 177 11.70 0.53 -25.56
CA GLU A 177 11.54 0.69 -27.01
C GLU A 177 12.90 0.95 -27.70
N GLN A 178 13.78 1.73 -27.07
CA GLN A 178 15.15 1.93 -27.56
C GLN A 178 15.93 0.62 -27.61
N PHE A 179 15.83 -0.22 -26.57
CA PHE A 179 16.47 -1.53 -26.54
C PHE A 179 15.92 -2.49 -27.60
N LEU A 180 14.62 -2.45 -27.89
CA LEU A 180 14.05 -3.22 -28.99
C LEU A 180 14.58 -2.77 -30.35
N LYS A 181 14.73 -1.47 -30.56
CA LYS A 181 15.12 -0.89 -31.85
C LYS A 181 16.62 -1.00 -32.13
N TYR A 182 17.46 -0.71 -31.15
CA TYR A 182 18.91 -0.60 -31.32
C TYR A 182 19.68 -1.77 -30.69
N GLY A 183 18.98 -2.67 -30.01
CA GLY A 183 19.57 -3.75 -29.24
C GLY A 183 20.00 -3.30 -27.85
N ILE A 184 20.30 -4.30 -27.02
CA ILE A 184 20.80 -4.11 -25.65
C ILE A 184 22.33 -4.24 -25.68
N ASP A 185 23.02 -3.35 -24.97
CA ASP A 185 24.47 -3.43 -24.75
C ASP A 185 24.87 -4.81 -24.19
N THR A 186 25.96 -5.37 -24.68
CA THR A 186 26.49 -6.69 -24.26
C THR A 186 26.71 -6.75 -22.74
N SER A 187 27.21 -5.67 -22.13
CA SER A 187 27.44 -5.61 -20.69
C SER A 187 26.14 -5.74 -19.87
N LEU A 188 25.07 -5.09 -20.32
CA LEU A 188 23.74 -5.17 -19.70
C LEU A 188 23.12 -6.55 -19.92
N LYS A 189 23.29 -7.15 -21.11
CA LYS A 189 22.85 -8.53 -21.38
C LYS A 189 23.54 -9.52 -20.44
N ASP A 190 24.84 -9.38 -20.24
CA ASP A 190 25.61 -10.25 -19.35
C ASP A 190 25.18 -10.09 -17.88
N GLU A 191 24.92 -8.86 -17.44
CA GLU A 191 24.37 -8.62 -16.09
C GLU A 191 22.99 -9.26 -15.93
N ALA A 192 22.08 -9.07 -16.90
CA ALA A 192 20.76 -9.67 -16.88
C ALA A 192 20.83 -11.20 -16.84
N ALA A 193 21.70 -11.81 -17.65
CA ALA A 193 21.90 -13.26 -17.66
C ALA A 193 22.42 -13.79 -16.31
N LYS A 194 23.41 -13.10 -15.71
CA LYS A 194 23.93 -13.44 -14.36
C LYS A 194 22.84 -13.34 -13.30
N TYR A 195 22.02 -12.28 -13.34
CA TYR A 195 20.92 -12.10 -12.41
C TYR A 195 19.86 -13.21 -12.56
N LEU A 196 19.48 -13.57 -13.79
CA LEU A 196 18.53 -14.66 -14.04
C LEU A 196 19.06 -16.00 -13.52
N GLN A 197 20.33 -16.32 -13.76
CA GLN A 197 20.95 -17.55 -13.22
C GLN A 197 20.96 -17.57 -11.68
N GLN A 198 21.20 -16.41 -11.04
CA GLN A 198 21.13 -16.28 -9.59
C GLN A 198 19.72 -16.55 -9.08
N VAL A 199 18.70 -15.92 -9.68
CA VAL A 199 17.29 -16.07 -9.29
C VAL A 199 16.79 -17.50 -9.48
N GLN A 200 17.18 -18.16 -10.57
CA GLN A 200 16.83 -19.56 -10.82
C GLN A 200 17.40 -20.52 -9.77
N LYS A 201 18.56 -20.18 -9.18
CA LYS A 201 19.22 -20.99 -8.15
C LYS A 201 18.73 -20.71 -6.72
N ALA A 202 18.48 -19.43 -6.39
CA ALA A 202 18.32 -18.98 -5.00
C ALA A 202 17.01 -18.21 -4.72
N HIS A 203 16.12 -18.11 -5.71
CA HIS A 203 14.93 -17.24 -5.73
C HIS A 203 15.25 -15.74 -5.80
N ALA A 204 14.30 -14.96 -6.34
CA ALA A 204 14.41 -13.51 -6.35
C ALA A 204 14.13 -12.98 -4.94
N MET A 205 15.14 -12.38 -4.32
CA MET A 205 15.04 -11.75 -3.01
C MET A 205 15.23 -10.24 -3.16
N TYR A 206 14.36 -9.48 -2.50
CA TYR A 206 14.47 -8.04 -2.33
C TYR A 206 13.99 -7.66 -0.92
N GLU A 207 14.35 -6.46 -0.47
CA GLU A 207 13.93 -5.95 0.83
C GLU A 207 12.40 -5.92 0.96
N GLY A 208 11.88 -6.50 2.04
CA GLY A 208 10.44 -6.64 2.26
C GLY A 208 9.80 -7.88 1.64
N VAL A 209 10.53 -8.74 0.92
CA VAL A 209 10.01 -10.06 0.51
C VAL A 209 9.80 -10.94 1.74
N VAL A 210 8.54 -11.23 2.04
CA VAL A 210 8.18 -12.29 2.97
C VAL A 210 8.34 -13.62 2.24
N LEU A 211 9.34 -14.40 2.65
CA LEU A 211 9.50 -15.77 2.14
C LEU A 211 8.18 -16.53 2.33
N SER A 212 7.64 -17.04 1.23
CA SER A 212 6.48 -17.91 1.27
C SER A 212 6.82 -19.11 2.15
N SER A 213 6.17 -19.20 3.31
CA SER A 213 6.35 -20.33 4.20
C SER A 213 5.92 -21.60 3.45
N ASN A 214 6.81 -22.58 3.33
CA ASN A 214 6.51 -23.92 2.79
C ASN A 214 5.41 -24.67 3.58
N LYS A 215 4.93 -24.10 4.69
CA LYS A 215 3.87 -24.70 5.51
C LYS A 215 2.49 -24.40 4.90
N PRO A 216 1.65 -25.43 4.73
CA PRO A 216 0.27 -25.24 4.31
C PRO A 216 -0.48 -24.29 5.26
N PRO A 217 -1.43 -23.46 4.77
CA PRO A 217 -2.23 -22.54 5.59
C PRO A 217 -2.96 -23.18 6.78
N GLY A 218 -3.12 -24.51 6.79
CA GLY A 218 -3.78 -25.28 7.86
C GLY A 218 -2.89 -25.69 9.05
N MET A 219 -1.56 -25.53 8.96
CA MET A 219 -0.62 -25.92 10.02
C MET A 219 -0.35 -24.77 10.98
N VAL A 220 -1.19 -24.62 12.00
CA VAL A 220 -0.87 -23.81 13.18
C VAL A 220 0.32 -24.48 13.88
N ASN A 221 1.40 -23.74 14.16
CA ASN A 221 2.56 -24.24 14.90
C ASN A 221 2.10 -24.87 16.24
N SER A 222 1.93 -26.19 16.24
CA SER A 222 1.53 -27.00 17.41
C SER A 222 2.72 -27.32 18.32
N LYS A 223 3.73 -26.44 18.38
CA LYS A 223 4.74 -26.54 19.45
C LYS A 223 4.19 -25.82 20.66
N LYS A 224 3.44 -26.55 21.48
CA LYS A 224 2.99 -26.15 22.83
C LYS A 224 4.23 -25.72 23.63
N LYS A 225 4.57 -24.43 23.62
CA LYS A 225 5.49 -23.87 24.61
C LYS A 225 4.73 -23.65 25.92
N PRO A 226 5.33 -23.99 27.09
CA PRO A 226 4.69 -23.86 28.39
C PRO A 226 4.18 -22.43 28.62
N PHE A 227 3.17 -22.29 29.49
CA PHE A 227 2.67 -21.00 29.94
C PHE A 227 3.85 -20.19 30.50
N ASN A 228 4.16 -19.07 29.85
CA ASN A 228 5.30 -18.22 30.18
C ASN A 228 4.74 -16.84 30.53
N LEU A 229 5.30 -16.14 31.53
CA LEU A 229 4.87 -14.79 31.93
C LEU A 229 4.90 -13.79 30.76
N LEU A 230 5.76 -14.04 29.77
CA LEU A 230 5.79 -13.37 28.46
C LEU A 230 4.45 -13.42 27.70
N LYS A 231 3.62 -14.45 27.89
CA LYS A 231 2.26 -14.54 27.32
C LYS A 231 1.27 -13.61 28.02
N LEU A 232 1.44 -13.35 29.33
CA LEU A 232 0.59 -12.42 30.07
C LEU A 232 0.88 -10.97 29.65
N LYS A 233 2.16 -10.61 29.54
CA LYS A 233 2.58 -9.32 28.96
C LYS A 233 2.05 -9.17 27.52
N SER A 234 2.20 -10.21 26.70
CA SER A 234 1.65 -10.24 25.34
C SER A 234 0.12 -10.10 25.29
N LEU A 235 -0.62 -10.61 26.28
CA LEU A 235 -2.07 -10.44 26.36
C LEU A 235 -2.44 -9.01 26.77
N LEU A 236 -1.74 -8.46 27.77
CA LEU A 236 -1.91 -7.07 28.19
C LEU A 236 -1.59 -6.10 27.04
N ASP A 237 -0.48 -6.29 26.33
CA ASP A 237 -0.10 -5.48 25.18
C ASP A 237 -1.17 -5.54 24.07
N LEU A 238 -1.75 -6.72 23.84
CA LEU A 238 -2.84 -6.92 22.88
C LEU A 238 -4.14 -6.24 23.33
N LEU A 239 -4.48 -6.27 24.61
CA LEU A 239 -5.65 -5.58 25.17
C LEU A 239 -5.47 -4.05 25.17
N ILE A 240 -4.29 -3.56 25.56
CA ILE A 240 -3.93 -2.14 25.53
C ILE A 240 -3.94 -1.65 24.08
N GLY A 241 -3.35 -2.40 23.16
CA GLY A 241 -3.37 -2.10 21.73
C GLY A 241 -4.80 -2.03 21.18
N GLU A 242 -5.65 -3.00 21.52
CA GLU A 242 -7.05 -2.99 21.12
C GLU A 242 -7.82 -1.81 21.74
N TYR A 243 -7.57 -1.48 23.00
CA TYR A 243 -8.18 -0.33 23.66
C TYR A 243 -7.80 0.97 22.94
N LYS A 244 -6.51 1.18 22.66
CA LYS A 244 -6.02 2.35 21.91
C LYS A 244 -6.61 2.42 20.51
N PHE A 245 -6.74 1.28 19.83
CA PHE A 245 -7.37 1.16 18.52
C PHE A 245 -8.86 1.49 18.54
N ARG A 246 -9.62 1.09 19.57
CA ARG A 246 -11.08 1.31 19.60
C ARG A 246 -11.47 2.66 20.18
N PHE A 247 -10.77 3.10 21.22
CA PHE A 247 -11.19 4.19 22.10
C PHE A 247 -10.13 5.27 22.30
N GLY A 248 -8.89 5.05 21.87
CA GLY A 248 -7.78 5.95 22.14
C GLY A 248 -7.17 6.58 20.89
N GLU A 249 -5.85 6.80 20.97
CA GLU A 249 -5.03 7.52 20.00
C GLU A 249 -5.10 6.99 18.56
N TYR A 250 -5.44 5.72 18.37
CA TYR A 250 -5.42 5.06 17.06
C TYR A 250 -6.81 4.88 16.43
N ARG A 251 -7.86 5.44 17.05
CA ARG A 251 -9.25 5.25 16.62
C ARG A 251 -9.51 5.72 15.18
N ASP A 252 -8.87 6.82 14.81
CA ASP A 252 -9.07 7.49 13.53
C ASP A 252 -7.96 7.22 12.53
N ASP A 253 -6.97 6.42 12.94
CA ASP A 253 -5.99 5.88 12.04
C ASP A 253 -6.60 4.71 11.23
N ASN A 254 -6.56 4.84 9.92
CA ASN A 254 -7.02 3.85 8.95
C ASN A 254 -5.93 2.81 8.62
N HIS A 255 -4.66 3.10 8.86
CA HIS A 255 -3.52 2.20 8.72
C HIS A 255 -3.49 1.16 9.84
N ILE A 256 -3.92 1.55 11.05
CA ILE A 256 -3.95 0.63 12.19
C ILE A 256 -5.15 -0.31 12.08
N SER A 257 -4.88 -1.61 12.26
CA SER A 257 -5.90 -2.67 12.27
C SER A 257 -6.13 -3.22 13.68
N SER A 258 -7.27 -3.89 13.88
CA SER A 258 -7.62 -4.48 15.17
C SER A 258 -6.59 -5.53 15.59
N TYR A 259 -6.06 -5.40 16.81
CA TYR A 259 -5.08 -6.32 17.39
C TYR A 259 -5.72 -7.68 17.66
N ILE A 260 -6.90 -7.68 18.30
CA ILE A 260 -7.66 -8.91 18.56
C ILE A 260 -8.16 -9.50 17.26
N GLY A 261 -8.73 -8.67 16.38
CA GLY A 261 -9.30 -9.09 15.11
C GLY A 261 -8.27 -9.76 14.21
N HIS A 262 -7.06 -9.19 14.13
CA HIS A 262 -5.94 -9.76 13.41
C HIS A 262 -5.51 -11.11 14.00
N PHE A 263 -5.38 -11.22 15.33
CA PHE A 263 -5.05 -12.47 16.01
C PHE A 263 -6.08 -13.57 15.72
N VAL A 264 -7.37 -13.27 15.88
CA VAL A 264 -8.47 -14.21 15.59
C VAL A 264 -8.49 -14.59 14.11
N GLY A 265 -8.32 -13.61 13.22
CA GLY A 265 -8.25 -13.81 11.77
C GLY A 265 -7.16 -14.81 11.40
N GLN A 266 -5.94 -14.60 11.87
CA GLN A 266 -4.80 -15.45 11.54
C GLN A 266 -4.80 -16.81 12.22
N ARG A 267 -5.20 -16.89 13.49
CA ARG A 267 -5.05 -18.11 14.30
C ARG A 267 -6.26 -19.02 14.29
N ILE A 268 -7.44 -18.48 14.05
CA ILE A 268 -8.71 -19.20 14.15
C ILE A 268 -9.39 -19.27 12.78
N ILE A 269 -9.71 -18.12 12.20
CA ILE A 269 -10.54 -18.05 10.98
C ILE A 269 -9.81 -18.65 9.78
N ARG A 270 -8.58 -18.22 9.48
CA ARG A 270 -7.82 -18.69 8.31
C ARG A 270 -7.56 -20.21 8.34
N PRO A 271 -7.06 -20.82 9.43
CA PRO A 271 -6.85 -22.27 9.47
C PRO A 271 -8.16 -23.06 9.36
N TRP A 272 -9.25 -22.57 9.96
CA TRP A 272 -10.56 -23.21 9.84
C TRP A 272 -11.09 -23.15 8.40
N ARG A 273 -11.05 -21.98 7.75
CA ARG A 273 -11.42 -21.83 6.34
C ARG A 273 -10.54 -22.70 5.43
N ALA A 274 -9.23 -22.75 5.67
CA ALA A 274 -8.31 -23.60 4.90
C ALA A 274 -8.70 -25.09 4.98
N ARG A 275 -8.99 -25.60 6.19
CA ARG A 275 -9.45 -26.99 6.37
C ARG A 275 -10.81 -27.25 5.71
N MET A 276 -11.72 -26.28 5.79
CA MET A 276 -13.02 -26.40 5.12
C MET A 276 -12.85 -26.45 3.60
N MET A 277 -12.05 -25.54 3.03
CA MET A 277 -11.76 -25.51 1.59
C MET A 277 -11.08 -26.80 1.14
N GLU A 278 -10.08 -27.28 1.87
CA GLU A 278 -9.41 -28.55 1.55
C GLU A 278 -10.38 -29.74 1.55
N ARG A 279 -11.36 -29.76 2.47
CA ARG A 279 -12.39 -30.80 2.49
C ARG A 279 -13.35 -30.68 1.32
N ARG A 280 -13.84 -29.46 1.03
CA ARG A 280 -14.86 -29.21 0.00
C ARG A 280 -14.31 -29.37 -1.42
N PHE A 281 -13.09 -28.92 -1.66
CA PHE A 281 -12.45 -28.90 -2.98
C PHE A 281 -11.41 -30.01 -3.14
N ARG A 282 -11.38 -31.02 -2.25
CA ARG A 282 -10.38 -32.09 -2.27
C ARG A 282 -10.24 -32.77 -3.63
N ASN A 283 -11.37 -32.98 -4.31
CA ASN A 283 -11.45 -33.68 -5.58
C ASN A 283 -11.28 -32.76 -6.79
N LEU A 284 -11.24 -31.44 -6.57
CA LEU A 284 -11.08 -30.42 -7.61
C LEU A 284 -9.66 -29.84 -7.62
N TYR A 285 -8.95 -29.89 -6.50
CA TYR A 285 -7.58 -29.40 -6.41
C TYR A 285 -6.58 -30.30 -7.12
N VAL A 286 -5.91 -29.72 -8.11
CA VAL A 286 -4.72 -30.27 -8.76
C VAL A 286 -3.52 -30.14 -7.81
N ARG A 287 -2.79 -31.24 -7.60
CA ARG A 287 -1.56 -31.25 -6.78
C ARG A 287 -0.34 -31.32 -7.69
N SER A 288 0.83 -31.01 -7.12
CA SER A 288 2.11 -31.04 -7.87
C SER A 288 2.38 -32.39 -8.56
N LYS A 289 1.94 -33.50 -7.98
CA LYS A 289 2.05 -34.85 -8.57
C LYS A 289 1.16 -35.08 -9.80
N ASP A 290 0.10 -34.29 -9.96
CA ASP A 290 -0.87 -34.43 -11.04
C ASP A 290 -0.44 -33.59 -12.26
N LEU A 291 0.37 -32.53 -12.04
CA LEU A 291 0.84 -31.62 -13.09
C LEU A 291 1.52 -32.30 -14.29
N PRO A 292 2.37 -33.34 -14.15
CA PRO A 292 2.99 -34.00 -15.30
C PRO A 292 2.00 -34.71 -16.23
N LEU A 293 0.78 -34.96 -15.76
CA LEU A 293 -0.26 -35.68 -16.50
C LEU A 293 -1.31 -34.73 -17.10
N LEU A 294 -1.17 -33.43 -16.90
CA LEU A 294 -2.13 -32.43 -17.31
C LEU A 294 -1.51 -31.49 -18.34
N ASN A 295 -2.28 -31.15 -19.37
CA ASN A 295 -2.00 -29.98 -20.18
C ASN A 295 -2.56 -28.77 -19.44
N TYR A 296 -1.69 -27.88 -18.98
CA TYR A 296 -2.10 -26.69 -18.23
C TYR A 296 -1.31 -25.46 -18.65
N ALA A 297 -1.97 -24.30 -18.55
CA ALA A 297 -1.31 -23.01 -18.50
C ALA A 297 -1.29 -22.55 -17.04
N PHE A 298 -0.13 -22.15 -16.54
CA PHE A 298 -0.02 -21.60 -15.19
C PHE A 298 -0.33 -20.11 -15.23
N PHE A 299 -1.44 -19.72 -14.57
CA PHE A 299 -1.80 -18.32 -14.38
C PHE A 299 -1.58 -17.94 -12.90
N PRO A 300 -0.45 -17.29 -12.56
CA PRO A 300 -0.17 -16.94 -11.18
C PRO A 300 -1.12 -15.84 -10.70
N LEU A 301 -1.90 -16.13 -9.66
CA LEU A 301 -2.65 -15.12 -8.92
C LEU A 301 -1.73 -14.43 -7.91
N HIS A 302 -1.78 -13.11 -7.85
CA HIS A 302 -1.07 -12.29 -6.87
C HIS A 302 -1.82 -12.24 -5.53
N THR A 303 -1.18 -11.75 -4.49
CA THR A 303 -1.87 -11.53 -3.20
C THR A 303 -2.73 -10.25 -3.29
N GLU A 304 -4.05 -10.39 -3.17
CA GLU A 304 -4.97 -9.25 -3.12
C GLU A 304 -5.07 -8.62 -1.73
N PRO A 305 -5.40 -7.31 -1.64
CA PRO A 305 -5.51 -6.34 -2.74
C PRO A 305 -4.14 -5.76 -3.13
N GLU A 306 -3.86 -5.64 -4.44
CA GLU A 306 -2.60 -5.09 -4.97
C GLU A 306 -2.78 -3.65 -5.46
N VAL A 307 -1.74 -2.82 -5.36
CA VAL A 307 -1.71 -1.45 -5.93
C VAL A 307 -2.12 -1.47 -7.40
N THR A 308 -1.76 -2.53 -8.13
CA THR A 308 -2.19 -2.77 -9.51
C THR A 308 -3.70 -2.68 -9.67
N LEU A 309 -4.49 -3.31 -8.81
CA LEU A 309 -5.96 -3.27 -8.92
C LEU A 309 -6.54 -1.93 -8.42
N SER A 310 -5.95 -1.35 -7.38
CA SER A 310 -6.43 -0.09 -6.77
C SER A 310 -6.09 1.16 -7.59
N VAL A 311 -4.98 1.15 -8.33
CA VAL A 311 -4.45 2.34 -9.01
C VAL A 311 -4.39 2.14 -10.53
N TYR A 312 -3.82 1.03 -11.01
CA TYR A 312 -3.50 0.84 -12.43
C TYR A 312 -4.64 0.22 -13.25
N SER A 313 -5.40 -0.69 -12.63
CA SER A 313 -6.40 -1.54 -13.29
C SER A 313 -7.76 -1.44 -12.59
N LYS A 314 -8.18 -0.20 -12.28
CA LYS A 314 -9.41 0.12 -11.53
C LYS A 314 -10.71 -0.57 -12.00
N PRO A 315 -10.91 -0.88 -13.30
CA PRO A 315 -12.07 -1.66 -13.75
C PRO A 315 -12.09 -3.10 -13.24
N TYR A 316 -10.93 -3.68 -12.93
CA TYR A 316 -10.76 -5.07 -12.48
C TYR A 316 -10.45 -5.07 -10.99
N ARG A 317 -11.43 -5.39 -10.16
CA ARG A 317 -11.29 -5.26 -8.69
C ARG A 317 -10.95 -6.56 -7.98
N ASN A 318 -10.99 -7.67 -8.70
CA ASN A 318 -10.49 -8.95 -8.26
C ASN A 318 -9.79 -9.66 -9.43
N GLN A 319 -8.83 -10.52 -9.09
CA GLN A 319 -8.02 -11.26 -10.05
C GLN A 319 -8.79 -12.42 -10.68
N ILE A 320 -9.91 -12.84 -10.08
CA ILE A 320 -10.79 -13.83 -10.70
C ILE A 320 -11.41 -13.24 -11.97
N GLU A 321 -11.80 -11.97 -11.96
CA GLU A 321 -12.24 -11.23 -13.15
C GLU A 321 -11.12 -11.05 -14.17
N ALA A 322 -9.88 -10.89 -13.73
CA ALA A 322 -8.73 -10.78 -14.64
C ALA A 322 -8.34 -12.12 -15.30
N ALA A 323 -8.63 -13.25 -14.63
CA ALA A 323 -8.31 -14.59 -15.11
C ALA A 323 -9.42 -15.24 -15.96
N ARG A 324 -10.61 -14.63 -16.00
CA ARG A 324 -11.75 -15.06 -16.84
C ARG A 324 -11.66 -14.41 -18.21
#